data_AF-A0A9D7LBE1-F1
#
_entry.id   AF-A0A9D7LBE1-F1
#
_cell.length_a   1.000
_cell.length_b   1.000
_cell.length_c   1.000
_cell.angle_alpha   90.00
_cell.angle_beta   90.00
_cell.angle_gamma   90.00
#
_symmetry.space_group_name_H-M   'P 1'
#
loop_
_entity.id
_entity.type
_entity.pdbx_description
1 polymer ?
#
loop_
_entity_poly.entity_id
_entity_poly.type
_entity_poly.pdbx_seq_one_letter_code
_entity_poly.pdbx_strand_id
1 'polypeptide(L)'
;MKSFLRIPALFAVLLAAMPSANATDMADVVKAQVILGKVLEYTSKYQVQTGTIEAPLPLTNKKGKYFVPYNAEGQITEWAAKTLNTQLGAAIGAKAGEEAGKHLAAKVPFGGLASGLMKKKGKEMGAVAAIGGTEFIKKTSALSFNNLDDLAVYMHVKHGSSGDYAQALAAAMAIYPALEGSYDNAIRSAYQRSRQTQGTK
;
A
#
# COMPACT_ATOMS: atom_id res chain seq x y z
N MET A 1 53.11 -35.44 -15.41
CA MET A 1 53.37 -34.39 -16.42
C MET A 1 52.01 -34.03 -17.03
N LYS A 2 51.43 -32.83 -16.98
CA LYS A 2 51.84 -31.48 -16.61
C LYS A 2 50.60 -30.76 -16.01
N SER A 3 50.85 -29.88 -15.05
CA SER A 3 49.92 -28.93 -14.45
C SER A 3 49.43 -27.84 -15.44
N PHE A 4 48.56 -26.98 -14.89
CA PHE A 4 48.12 -25.66 -15.37
C PHE A 4 46.85 -25.73 -16.25
N LEU A 5 45.76 -25.02 -15.95
CA LEU A 5 45.71 -23.62 -15.57
C LEU A 5 44.37 -23.31 -14.87
N ARG A 6 44.42 -22.69 -13.68
CA ARG A 6 43.31 -21.93 -13.11
C ARG A 6 43.22 -20.59 -13.85
N ILE A 7 42.05 -20.23 -14.35
CA ILE A 7 41.71 -18.84 -14.71
C ILE A 7 40.35 -18.53 -14.08
N PRO A 8 40.27 -17.64 -13.08
CA PRO A 8 39.04 -16.96 -12.72
C PRO A 8 38.97 -15.65 -13.51
N ALA A 9 38.03 -15.56 -14.45
CA ALA A 9 37.65 -14.33 -15.13
C ALA A 9 36.22 -14.57 -15.63
N LEU A 10 35.24 -13.69 -15.51
CA LEU A 10 35.31 -12.24 -15.49
C LEU A 10 33.99 -11.75 -14.89
N PHE A 11 34.07 -10.65 -14.14
CA PHE A 11 32.96 -9.76 -13.83
C PHE A 11 32.02 -9.57 -15.03
N ALA A 12 30.72 -9.85 -14.85
CA ALA A 12 29.67 -9.20 -15.61
C ALA A 12 28.61 -8.75 -14.60
N VAL A 13 28.83 -7.54 -14.09
CA VAL A 13 27.79 -6.71 -13.46
C VAL A 13 26.69 -6.56 -14.50
N LEU A 14 25.63 -7.35 -14.40
CA LEU A 14 24.37 -6.97 -15.02
C LEU A 14 23.70 -5.97 -14.08
N LEU A 15 24.15 -4.72 -14.18
CA LEU A 15 23.30 -3.58 -13.88
C LEU A 15 22.14 -3.70 -14.87
N ALA A 16 21.11 -4.47 -14.52
CA ALA A 16 19.84 -4.39 -15.21
C ALA A 16 19.45 -2.91 -15.10
N ALA A 17 19.45 -2.24 -16.25
CA ALA A 17 19.11 -0.85 -16.41
C ALA A 17 17.82 -0.60 -15.62
N MET A 18 17.96 -0.01 -14.44
CA MET A 18 16.83 0.59 -13.78
C MET A 18 16.35 1.65 -14.77
N PRO A 19 15.11 1.62 -15.27
CA PRO A 19 14.55 2.84 -15.78
C PRO A 19 14.69 3.83 -14.63
N SER A 20 15.45 4.91 -14.89
CA SER A 20 15.65 6.02 -13.98
C SER A 20 14.29 6.62 -13.67
N ALA A 21 13.54 5.97 -12.78
CA ALA A 21 12.38 6.55 -12.16
C ALA A 21 12.94 7.75 -11.41
N ASN A 22 12.57 8.93 -11.85
CA ASN A 22 12.93 10.20 -11.25
C ASN A 22 12.33 10.27 -9.83
N ALA A 23 12.88 9.51 -8.88
CA ALA A 23 12.79 9.77 -7.47
C ALA A 23 13.94 10.73 -7.14
N THR A 24 13.80 11.99 -7.57
CA THR A 24 14.81 13.02 -7.35
C THR A 24 14.92 13.46 -5.88
N ASP A 25 14.05 12.96 -4.99
CA ASP A 25 14.09 13.25 -3.55
C ASP A 25 14.22 11.95 -2.72
N MET A 26 15.27 11.86 -1.91
CA MET A 26 15.45 10.78 -0.93
C MET A 26 14.24 10.65 0.01
N ALA A 27 13.50 11.74 0.26
CA ALA A 27 12.30 11.72 1.08
C ALA A 27 11.17 10.86 0.48
N ASP A 28 11.03 10.83 -0.85
CA ASP A 28 10.00 10.04 -1.52
C ASP A 28 10.34 8.54 -1.48
N VAL A 29 11.62 8.20 -1.64
CA VAL A 29 12.12 6.82 -1.47
C VAL A 29 11.86 6.33 -0.04
N VAL A 30 12.18 7.15 0.96
CA VAL A 30 11.93 6.82 2.37
C VAL A 30 10.43 6.62 2.63
N LYS A 31 9.57 7.50 2.10
CA LYS A 31 8.12 7.37 2.24
C LYS A 31 7.60 6.07 1.62
N ALA A 32 8.05 5.72 0.41
CA ALA A 32 7.68 4.48 -0.25
C ALA A 32 8.09 3.24 0.56
N GLN A 33 9.29 3.24 1.14
CA GLN A 33 9.78 2.16 2.02
C GLN A 33 8.94 2.04 3.31
N VAL A 34 8.57 3.16 3.93
CA VAL A 34 7.70 3.16 5.12
C VAL A 34 6.32 2.58 4.80
N ILE A 35 5.69 3.03 3.71
CA ILE A 35 4.39 2.51 3.26
C ILE A 35 4.48 1.01 2.98
N LEU A 36 5.51 0.57 2.25
CA LEU A 36 5.70 -0.85 1.96
C LEU A 36 5.87 -1.68 3.24
N GLY A 37 6.66 -1.19 4.19
CA GLY A 37 6.85 -1.81 5.51
C GLY A 37 5.53 -1.97 6.28
N LYS A 38 4.68 -0.93 6.28
CA LYS A 38 3.36 -0.96 6.93
C LYS A 38 2.38 -1.90 6.25
N VAL A 39 2.34 -1.89 4.91
CA VAL A 39 1.49 -2.79 4.14
C VAL A 39 1.89 -4.25 4.39
N LEU A 40 3.19 -4.53 4.42
CA LEU A 40 3.72 -5.86 4.77
C LEU A 40 3.30 -6.30 6.17
N GLU A 41 3.48 -5.43 7.15
CA GLU A 41 3.07 -5.66 8.53
C GLU A 41 1.58 -6.00 8.60
N TYR A 42 0.71 -5.20 7.99
CA TYR A 42 -0.74 -5.36 8.09
C TYR A 42 -1.28 -6.54 7.30
N THR A 43 -0.81 -6.76 6.07
CA THR A 43 -1.22 -7.91 5.26
C THR A 43 -0.78 -9.24 5.89
N SER A 44 0.37 -9.26 6.58
CA SER A 44 0.82 -10.44 7.32
C SER A 44 0.07 -10.64 8.64
N LYS A 45 -0.19 -9.56 9.38
CA LYS A 45 -0.89 -9.59 10.68
C LYS A 45 -2.33 -10.08 10.56
N TYR A 46 -3.01 -9.70 9.48
CA TYR A 46 -4.42 -9.98 9.27
C TYR A 46 -4.67 -10.99 8.14
N GLN A 47 -3.72 -11.90 7.88
CA GLN A 47 -3.89 -13.01 6.93
C GLN A 47 -5.27 -13.66 7.12
N VAL A 48 -6.12 -13.45 6.10
CA VAL A 48 -7.54 -13.83 5.95
C VAL A 48 -8.22 -14.43 7.19
N GLN A 49 -8.80 -13.56 8.03
CA GLN A 49 -9.87 -13.92 8.99
C GLN A 49 -11.23 -13.42 8.48
N THR A 50 -11.56 -13.66 7.22
CA THR A 50 -12.83 -13.24 6.62
C THR A 50 -13.94 -14.22 6.99
N GLY A 51 -14.54 -14.02 8.16
CA GLY A 51 -15.73 -14.76 8.60
C GLY A 51 -16.54 -14.10 9.71
N THR A 52 -16.05 -13.01 10.31
CA THR A 52 -16.68 -12.40 11.49
C THR A 52 -17.02 -10.91 11.34
N ILE A 53 -16.34 -10.15 10.48
CA ILE A 53 -16.58 -8.70 10.32
C ILE A 53 -17.50 -8.42 9.13
N GLU A 54 -18.54 -7.61 9.35
CA GLU A 54 -19.35 -7.01 8.29
C GLU A 54 -18.64 -5.80 7.66
N ALA A 55 -18.61 -5.72 6.32
CA ALA A 55 -18.00 -4.60 5.61
C ALA A 55 -18.89 -3.33 5.74
N PRO A 56 -18.31 -2.16 6.10
CA PRO A 56 -19.02 -0.90 6.09
C PRO A 56 -19.64 -0.60 4.72
N LEU A 57 -20.81 0.05 4.70
CA LEU A 57 -21.49 0.41 3.45
C LEU A 57 -20.82 1.63 2.77
N PRO A 58 -20.35 1.49 1.52
CA PRO A 58 -19.76 2.60 0.79
C PRO A 58 -20.82 3.57 0.25
N LEU A 59 -20.41 4.82 0.03
CA LEU A 59 -21.18 5.80 -0.73
C LEU A 59 -20.95 5.62 -2.23
N THR A 60 -22.03 5.40 -2.98
CA THR A 60 -22.02 5.24 -4.45
C THR A 60 -22.10 6.57 -5.21
N ASN A 61 -22.48 7.65 -4.52
CA ASN A 61 -22.63 8.99 -5.11
C ASN A 61 -21.31 9.78 -5.21
N LYS A 62 -20.18 9.17 -4.82
CA LYS A 62 -18.84 9.77 -4.87
C LYS A 62 -18.70 11.09 -4.10
N LYS A 63 -19.56 11.34 -3.09
CA LYS A 63 -19.54 12.54 -2.24
C LYS A 63 -18.70 12.37 -0.97
N GLY A 64 -18.14 11.18 -0.74
CA GLY A 64 -17.26 10.91 0.39
C GLY A 64 -15.90 11.61 0.26
N LYS A 65 -15.14 11.60 1.35
CA LYS A 65 -13.80 12.19 1.44
C LYS A 65 -12.69 11.22 1.03
N TYR A 66 -12.88 9.92 1.26
CA TYR A 66 -11.88 8.89 1.02
C TYR A 66 -12.41 7.93 -0.04
N PHE A 67 -11.68 7.79 -1.14
CA PHE A 67 -12.09 6.99 -2.28
C PHE A 67 -11.48 5.60 -2.23
N VAL A 68 -12.26 4.61 -2.66
CA VAL A 68 -11.80 3.22 -2.71
C VAL A 68 -10.86 3.05 -3.90
N PRO A 69 -9.67 2.43 -3.73
CA PRO A 69 -8.71 2.17 -4.81
C PRO A 69 -9.14 1.01 -5.74
N TYR A 70 -10.44 0.71 -5.80
CA TYR A 70 -11.04 -0.27 -6.69
C TYR A 70 -12.21 0.33 -7.46
N ASN A 71 -12.33 -0.01 -8.74
CA ASN A 71 -13.48 0.32 -9.58
C ASN A 71 -14.67 -0.61 -9.28
N ALA A 72 -15.77 -0.46 -10.02
CA ALA A 72 -16.97 -1.26 -9.79
C ALA A 72 -16.76 -2.74 -10.13
N GLU A 73 -15.77 -3.03 -10.98
CA GLU A 73 -15.34 -4.34 -11.44
C GLU A 73 -14.34 -5.01 -10.48
N GLY A 74 -13.97 -4.33 -9.39
CA GLY A 74 -13.01 -4.85 -8.41
C GLY A 74 -11.55 -4.80 -8.84
N GLN A 75 -11.23 -4.01 -9.87
CA GLN A 75 -9.88 -3.77 -10.36
C GLN A 75 -9.32 -2.47 -9.80
N ILE A 76 -7.99 -2.36 -9.69
CA ILE A 76 -7.31 -1.13 -9.27
C ILE A 76 -7.74 0.06 -10.14
N THR A 77 -8.11 1.17 -9.50
CA THR A 77 -8.50 2.40 -10.22
C THR A 77 -7.31 3.05 -10.93
N GLU A 78 -7.60 3.86 -11.96
CA GLU A 78 -6.55 4.61 -12.66
C GLU A 78 -5.72 5.51 -11.73
N TRP A 79 -6.37 6.17 -10.75
CA TRP A 79 -5.65 6.99 -9.78
C TRP A 79 -4.73 6.15 -8.89
N ALA A 80 -5.14 4.95 -8.49
CA ALA A 80 -4.33 4.06 -7.67
C ALA A 80 -3.15 3.51 -8.48
N ALA A 81 -3.38 3.07 -9.72
CA ALA A 81 -2.32 2.66 -10.64
C ALA A 81 -1.31 3.78 -10.89
N LYS A 82 -1.78 5.01 -11.12
CA LYS A 82 -0.90 6.17 -11.30
C LYS A 82 -0.11 6.48 -10.02
N THR A 83 -0.74 6.39 -8.85
CA THR A 83 -0.06 6.56 -7.56
C THR A 83 1.06 5.55 -7.37
N LEU A 84 0.80 4.29 -7.69
CA LEU A 84 1.82 3.22 -7.65
C LEU A 84 3.00 3.57 -8.56
N ASN A 85 2.73 4.00 -9.79
CA ASN A 85 3.77 4.32 -10.76
C ASN A 85 4.58 5.58 -10.40
N THR A 86 3.94 6.63 -9.87
CA THR A 86 4.59 7.93 -9.67
C THR A 86 5.18 8.13 -8.28
N GLN A 87 4.57 7.57 -7.23
CA GLN A 87 4.98 7.83 -5.85
C GLN A 87 5.64 6.62 -5.18
N LEU A 88 5.31 5.42 -5.63
CA LEU A 88 5.77 4.18 -5.01
C LEU A 88 6.78 3.43 -5.90
N GLY A 89 6.78 3.74 -7.21
CA GLY A 89 7.74 3.28 -8.19
C GLY A 89 7.88 1.75 -8.24
N ALA A 90 9.06 1.29 -8.65
CA ALA A 90 9.37 -0.14 -8.81
C ALA A 90 9.29 -0.96 -7.50
N ALA A 91 9.31 -0.31 -6.33
CA ALA A 91 9.36 -0.99 -5.03
C ALA A 91 8.11 -1.83 -4.75
N ILE A 92 6.95 -1.47 -5.32
CA ILE A 92 5.71 -2.24 -5.16
C ILE A 92 5.45 -3.20 -6.33
N GLY A 93 5.89 -2.84 -7.55
CA GLY A 93 5.79 -3.71 -8.73
C GLY A 93 6.53 -5.04 -8.55
N ALA A 94 7.69 -5.03 -7.90
CA ALA A 94 8.50 -6.21 -7.61
C ALA A 94 7.87 -7.22 -6.63
N LYS A 95 6.75 -6.88 -5.98
CA LYS A 95 6.09 -7.75 -4.99
C LYS A 95 4.76 -8.35 -5.49
N ALA A 96 4.17 -7.76 -6.54
CA ALA A 96 2.94 -8.27 -7.15
C ALA A 96 3.19 -9.36 -8.20
N GLY A 97 4.39 -9.41 -8.80
CA GLY A 97 4.90 -10.58 -9.50
C GLY A 97 5.53 -11.55 -8.51
N GLU A 98 5.38 -12.85 -8.75
CA GLU A 98 5.95 -13.97 -7.98
C GLU A 98 7.36 -13.70 -7.39
N GLU A 99 7.64 -14.21 -6.18
CA GLU A 99 8.98 -14.26 -5.55
C GLU A 99 9.56 -12.97 -4.90
N ALA A 100 8.96 -12.49 -3.80
CA ALA A 100 9.66 -11.59 -2.86
C ALA A 100 9.80 -12.16 -1.45
N GLY A 101 9.74 -13.50 -1.30
CA GLY A 101 9.91 -14.18 -0.02
C GLY A 101 11.32 -14.08 0.58
N LYS A 102 12.33 -13.65 -0.19
CA LYS A 102 13.74 -13.69 0.22
C LYS A 102 14.37 -12.34 0.56
N HIS A 103 13.82 -11.21 0.10
CA HIS A 103 14.43 -9.88 0.32
C HIS A 103 13.90 -9.13 1.56
N LEU A 104 12.89 -9.66 2.26
CA LEU A 104 12.28 -9.06 3.45
C LEU A 104 12.61 -9.78 4.77
N ALA A 105 13.49 -10.79 4.73
CA ALA A 105 14.04 -11.43 5.93
C ALA A 105 14.95 -10.48 6.75
N ALA A 106 15.37 -9.35 6.19
CA ALA A 106 15.95 -8.27 6.96
C ALA A 106 14.80 -7.49 7.63
N LYS A 107 14.53 -7.85 8.88
CA LYS A 107 13.66 -7.10 9.80
C LYS A 107 14.24 -5.68 9.96
N VAL A 108 13.88 -4.77 9.06
CA VAL A 108 14.31 -3.37 9.15
C VAL A 108 13.72 -2.78 10.43
N PRO A 109 14.53 -2.32 11.39
CA PRO A 109 14.05 -1.71 12.61
C PRO A 109 13.52 -0.30 12.27
N PHE A 110 12.27 -0.23 11.83
CA PHE A 110 11.56 1.02 11.49
C PHE A 110 11.37 1.99 12.68
N GLY A 111 11.90 1.67 13.86
CA GLY A 111 11.72 2.46 15.09
C GLY A 111 12.38 3.84 15.09
N GLY A 112 13.34 4.11 14.19
CA GLY A 112 14.08 5.39 14.15
C GLY A 112 13.62 6.40 13.08
N LEU A 113 12.88 5.98 12.05
CA LEU A 113 12.62 6.81 10.86
C LEU A 113 11.27 7.53 10.87
N ALA A 114 10.40 7.24 11.84
CA ALA A 114 9.09 7.87 11.98
C ALA A 114 9.12 9.30 12.56
N SER A 115 10.25 9.72 13.15
CA SER A 115 10.38 11.02 13.84
C SER A 115 10.31 12.24 12.88
N GLY A 116 10.63 12.07 11.60
CA GLY A 116 10.74 13.18 10.63
C GLY A 116 9.51 13.49 9.76
N LEU A 117 8.43 12.70 9.83
CA LEU A 117 7.28 12.79 8.91
C LEU A 117 6.19 13.82 9.32
N MET A 118 6.45 14.66 10.31
CA MET A 118 5.52 15.67 10.87
C MET A 118 5.41 16.97 10.04
N LYS A 119 5.33 16.88 8.71
CA LYS A 119 4.86 17.98 7.84
C LYS A 119 3.75 17.46 6.92
N LYS A 120 2.66 16.97 7.54
CA LYS A 120 1.68 16.08 6.90
C LYS A 120 0.79 16.76 5.84
N LYS A 121 0.32 17.99 6.09
CA LYS A 121 -0.74 18.58 5.25
C LYS A 121 -0.28 19.15 3.90
N GLY A 122 0.92 19.76 3.86
CA GLY A 122 1.47 20.32 2.61
C GLY A 122 1.91 19.25 1.60
N LYS A 123 2.50 18.16 2.10
CA LYS A 123 2.95 17.04 1.26
C LYS A 123 1.80 16.17 0.73
N GLU A 124 0.70 16.05 1.48
CA GLU A 124 -0.52 15.37 1.03
C GLU A 124 -1.12 16.04 -0.21
N MET A 125 -1.25 17.37 -0.19
CA MET A 125 -1.76 18.12 -1.35
C MET A 125 -0.85 17.99 -2.57
N GLY A 126 0.48 17.99 -2.37
CA GLY A 126 1.45 17.75 -3.44
C GLY A 126 1.35 16.35 -4.06
N ALA A 127 1.21 15.32 -3.23
CA ALA A 127 1.02 13.93 -3.68
C ALA A 127 -0.26 13.76 -4.51
N VAL A 128 -1.38 14.34 -4.04
CA VAL A 128 -2.65 14.32 -4.77
C VAL A 128 -2.55 15.11 -6.07
N ALA A 129 -1.89 16.28 -6.07
CA ALA A 129 -1.66 17.07 -7.28
C ALA A 129 -0.83 16.30 -8.31
N ALA A 130 0.24 15.61 -7.90
CA ALA A 130 1.12 14.85 -8.79
C ALA A 130 0.40 13.73 -9.55
N ILE A 131 -0.69 13.18 -9.00
CA ILE A 131 -1.49 12.15 -9.66
C ILE A 131 -2.68 12.70 -10.45
N GLY A 132 -2.91 14.01 -10.47
CA GLY A 132 -3.99 14.65 -11.25
C GLY A 132 -5.08 15.32 -10.41
N GLY A 133 -4.90 15.40 -9.09
CA GLY A 133 -5.80 16.12 -8.19
C GLY A 133 -7.02 15.33 -7.74
N THR A 134 -7.77 15.90 -6.79
CA THR A 134 -8.95 15.28 -6.18
C THR A 134 -10.06 14.97 -7.19
N GLU A 135 -10.26 15.84 -8.19
CA GLU A 135 -11.27 15.61 -9.23
C GLU A 135 -10.95 14.38 -10.08
N PHE A 136 -9.67 14.13 -10.37
CA PHE A 136 -9.25 12.91 -11.07
C PHE A 136 -9.51 11.65 -10.24
N ILE A 137 -9.15 11.68 -8.95
CA ILE A 137 -9.45 10.58 -8.01
C ILE A 137 -10.95 10.30 -7.99
N LYS A 138 -11.78 11.33 -7.85
CA LYS A 138 -13.24 11.21 -7.81
C LYS A 138 -13.81 10.66 -9.11
N LYS A 139 -13.35 11.16 -10.26
CA LYS A 139 -13.81 10.72 -11.59
C LYS A 139 -13.55 9.23 -11.82
N THR A 140 -12.37 8.75 -11.41
CA THR A 140 -11.89 7.38 -11.66
C THR A 140 -12.22 6.39 -10.54
N SER A 141 -12.95 6.83 -9.50
CA SER A 141 -13.42 5.97 -8.41
C SER A 141 -14.88 5.61 -8.57
N ALA A 142 -15.28 4.42 -8.11
CA ALA A 142 -16.69 4.03 -8.03
C ALA A 142 -17.30 4.37 -6.66
N LEU A 143 -16.54 4.17 -5.59
CA LEU A 143 -17.01 4.19 -4.21
C LEU A 143 -16.21 5.17 -3.35
N SER A 144 -16.85 5.68 -2.30
CA SER A 144 -16.22 6.59 -1.34
C SER A 144 -16.75 6.42 0.08
N PHE A 145 -16.02 6.94 1.07
CA PHE A 145 -16.37 6.94 2.48
C PHE A 145 -16.16 8.31 3.10
N ASN A 146 -16.93 8.63 4.13
CA ASN A 146 -16.73 9.83 4.95
C ASN A 146 -15.67 9.61 6.04
N ASN A 147 -15.47 8.36 6.45
CA ASN A 147 -14.52 7.96 7.49
C ASN A 147 -13.40 7.09 6.88
N LEU A 148 -12.16 7.34 7.32
CA LEU A 148 -10.99 6.62 6.86
C LEU A 148 -10.94 5.19 7.42
N ASP A 149 -11.45 4.98 8.65
CA ASP A 149 -11.52 3.66 9.27
C ASP A 149 -12.52 2.76 8.53
N ASP A 150 -13.63 3.33 8.05
CA ASP A 150 -14.59 2.58 7.23
C ASP A 150 -13.99 2.15 5.89
N LEU A 151 -13.20 3.03 5.25
CA LEU A 151 -12.42 2.66 4.07
C LEU A 151 -11.44 1.51 4.39
N ALA A 152 -10.70 1.61 5.50
CA ALA A 152 -9.74 0.59 5.92
C ALA A 152 -10.41 -0.78 6.09
N VAL A 153 -11.50 -0.82 6.86
CA VAL A 153 -12.26 -2.05 7.13
C VAL A 153 -12.90 -2.58 5.85
N TYR A 154 -13.49 -1.71 5.01
CA TYR A 154 -14.06 -2.13 3.73
C TYR A 154 -13.01 -2.79 2.84
N MET A 155 -11.86 -2.15 2.65
CA MET A 155 -10.75 -2.70 1.86
C MET A 155 -10.30 -4.05 2.41
N HIS A 156 -10.10 -4.15 3.73
CA HIS A 156 -9.71 -5.39 4.40
C HIS A 156 -10.73 -6.52 4.18
N VAL A 157 -12.01 -6.26 4.38
CA VAL A 157 -13.06 -7.28 4.31
C VAL A 157 -13.35 -7.69 2.87
N LYS A 158 -13.40 -6.74 1.94
CA LYS A 158 -13.80 -7.01 0.54
C LYS A 158 -12.64 -7.46 -0.35
N HIS A 159 -11.44 -6.97 -0.09
CA HIS A 159 -10.29 -7.19 -0.96
C HIS A 159 -9.08 -7.78 -0.21
N GLY A 160 -9.14 -8.03 1.11
CA GLY A 160 -7.98 -8.50 1.89
C GLY A 160 -7.36 -9.82 1.42
N SER A 161 -8.11 -10.62 0.64
CA SER A 161 -7.66 -11.87 0.02
C SER A 161 -7.27 -11.73 -1.46
N SER A 162 -7.41 -10.55 -2.07
CA SER A 162 -7.05 -10.34 -3.47
C SER A 162 -5.53 -10.22 -3.63
N GLY A 163 -5.00 -10.69 -4.77
CA GLY A 163 -3.55 -10.64 -5.04
C GLY A 163 -2.99 -9.21 -5.15
N ASP A 164 -3.85 -8.26 -5.52
CA ASP A 164 -3.53 -6.84 -5.65
C ASP A 164 -3.80 -6.02 -4.38
N TYR A 165 -4.25 -6.67 -3.29
CA TYR A 165 -4.63 -5.98 -2.05
C TYR A 165 -3.52 -5.10 -1.47
N ALA A 166 -2.29 -5.62 -1.45
CA ALA A 166 -1.13 -4.89 -0.97
C ALA A 166 -0.87 -3.62 -1.80
N GLN A 167 -1.09 -3.67 -3.11
CA GLN A 167 -0.91 -2.53 -4.01
C GLN A 167 -2.00 -1.49 -3.74
N ALA A 168 -3.26 -1.93 -3.64
CA ALA A 168 -4.38 -1.05 -3.33
C ALA A 168 -4.20 -0.33 -1.99
N LEU A 169 -3.80 -1.06 -0.95
CA LEU A 169 -3.55 -0.49 0.38
C LEU A 169 -2.39 0.51 0.36
N ALA A 170 -1.32 0.21 -0.37
CA ALA A 170 -0.20 1.12 -0.51
C ALA A 170 -0.59 2.41 -1.24
N ALA A 171 -1.35 2.31 -2.35
CA ALA A 171 -1.86 3.46 -3.07
C ALA A 171 -2.75 4.34 -2.18
N ALA A 172 -3.64 3.72 -1.39
CA ALA A 172 -4.48 4.42 -0.42
C ALA A 172 -3.64 5.13 0.66
N MET A 173 -2.63 4.48 1.24
CA MET A 173 -1.74 5.09 2.24
C MET A 173 -0.93 6.27 1.68
N ALA A 174 -0.50 6.17 0.42
CA ALA A 174 0.29 7.23 -0.22
C ALA A 174 -0.49 8.56 -0.32
N ILE A 175 -1.79 8.49 -0.63
CA ILE A 175 -2.67 9.66 -0.75
C ILE A 175 -3.44 9.99 0.55
N TYR A 176 -3.59 9.02 1.46
CA TYR A 176 -4.20 9.17 2.77
C TYR A 176 -3.22 8.73 3.89
N PRO A 177 -2.16 9.50 4.19
CA PRO A 177 -1.10 9.10 5.13
C PRO A 177 -1.55 8.92 6.59
N ALA A 178 -2.76 9.35 6.94
CA ALA A 178 -3.37 9.00 8.22
C ALA A 178 -3.65 7.50 8.34
N LEU A 179 -3.88 6.82 7.21
CA LEU A 179 -4.19 5.39 7.15
C LEU A 179 -3.01 4.53 7.63
N GLU A 180 -1.77 4.96 7.40
CA GLU A 180 -0.56 4.28 7.88
C GLU A 180 -0.57 4.03 9.40
N GLY A 181 -1.19 4.94 10.17
CA GLY A 181 -1.27 4.85 11.63
C GLY A 181 -2.62 4.37 12.16
N SER A 182 -3.72 4.64 11.44
CA SER A 182 -5.07 4.29 11.92
C SER A 182 -5.52 2.88 11.51
N TYR A 183 -4.93 2.30 10.45
CA TYR A 183 -5.38 1.02 9.88
C TYR A 183 -5.47 -0.09 10.93
N ASP A 184 -4.43 -0.28 11.74
CA ASP A 184 -4.41 -1.35 12.75
C ASP A 184 -5.56 -1.22 13.77
N ASN A 185 -5.81 0.00 14.22
CA ASN A 185 -6.88 0.28 15.17
C ASN A 185 -8.26 0.08 14.54
N ALA A 186 -8.44 0.50 13.28
CA ALA A 186 -9.69 0.31 12.55
C ALA A 186 -10.05 -1.18 12.43
N ILE A 187 -9.09 -2.01 11.98
CA ILE A 187 -9.30 -3.45 11.83
C ILE A 187 -9.52 -4.15 13.17
N ARG A 188 -8.70 -3.85 14.19
CA ARG A 188 -8.87 -4.42 15.53
C ARG A 188 -10.23 -4.08 16.14
N SER A 189 -10.67 -2.83 16.02
CA SER A 189 -11.97 -2.37 16.52
C SER A 189 -13.13 -3.07 15.80
N ALA A 190 -12.99 -3.31 14.49
CA ALA A 190 -13.98 -4.06 13.73
C ALA A 190 -14.10 -5.52 14.21
N TYR A 191 -12.98 -6.22 14.43
CA TYR A 191 -13.02 -7.56 15.03
C TYR A 191 -13.63 -7.56 16.43
N GLN A 192 -13.28 -6.59 17.28
CA GLN A 192 -13.85 -6.49 18.63
C GLN A 192 -15.37 -6.32 18.61
N ARG A 193 -15.89 -5.42 17.75
CA ARG A 193 -17.33 -5.22 17.58
C ARG A 193 -18.04 -6.49 17.11
N SER A 194 -17.45 -7.22 16.16
CA SER A 194 -18.05 -8.48 15.69
C SER A 194 -18.17 -9.57 16.77
N ARG A 195 -17.21 -9.63 17.71
CA ARG A 195 -17.27 -10.59 18.81
C ARG A 195 -18.36 -10.23 19.82
N GLN A 196 -18.57 -8.93 20.07
CA GLN A 196 -19.61 -8.45 20.97
C GLN A 196 -21.02 -8.75 20.41
N THR A 197 -21.22 -8.57 19.11
CA THR A 197 -22.52 -8.86 18.45
C THR A 197 -22.81 -10.36 18.33
N GLN A 198 -21.79 -11.22 18.36
CA GLN A 198 -21.96 -12.68 18.37
C GLN A 198 -22.23 -13.26 19.76
N GLY A 199 -21.72 -12.64 20.84
CA GLY A 199 -21.94 -13.10 22.23
C GLY A 199 -23.27 -12.64 22.86
N THR A 200 -24.09 -11.89 22.14
CA THR A 200 -25.41 -11.39 22.58
C THR A 200 -26.59 -12.08 21.89
N LYS A 201 -26.34 -13.14 21.11
CA LYS A 201 -27.35 -14.02 20.52
C LYS A 201 -27.32 -15.38 21.22
#